data_AF-E4QB31-F1
#
_entry.id   AF-E4QB31-F1
#
_cell.length_a   1.000
_cell.length_b   1.000
_cell.length_c   1.000
_cell.angle_alpha   90.00
_cell.angle_beta   90.00
_cell.angle_gamma   90.00
#
_symmetry.space_group_name_H-M   'P 1'
#
loop_
_entity.id
_entity.type
_entity.pdbx_description
1 polymer ?
#
loop_
_entity_poly.entity_id
_entity_poly.type
_entity_poly.pdbx_seq_one_letter_code
_entity_poly.pdbx_strand_id
1 'polypeptide(L)'
;MPEIILRAKLALSVTNYENQNNQVDKRIIFIGRDGKHNFRSLMFFDTSCIPESCTITKAELVLFKIKDFYSTQDKIIKIHALLDYFSFKTTYNNIPAYESFFIEAPIDNSKITAEVNVKDIVVRWVDGSLKNKGIILFLNEDKKSLMAFTSFRFPIRYLRPLLRVEYAMPQIPDIIVSNQTVQIKEQEAILIGTTQVISNSYDTSYILDGTVVAKNEGTNPTQLTLECSNDNLNWIDDVSVILEAGQIKIMVPKYYSKFIRFKANAIGNINIKIRYVYKEFMH
;
A
#
# COMPACT_ATOMS: atom_id res chain seq x y z
N MET A 1 8.30 -4.61 11.76
CA MET A 1 7.66 -3.52 10.99
C MET A 1 8.76 -2.56 10.55
N PRO A 2 8.68 -1.98 9.34
CA PRO A 2 9.62 -0.94 8.91
C PRO A 2 9.66 0.26 9.89
N GLU A 3 10.86 0.79 10.12
CA GLU A 3 11.11 1.98 10.95
C GLU A 3 11.80 3.06 10.10
N ILE A 4 11.36 4.32 10.26
CA ILE A 4 12.01 5.50 9.71
C ILE A 4 12.39 6.46 10.84
N ILE A 5 13.58 7.04 10.74
CA ILE A 5 14.06 8.08 11.63
C ILE A 5 14.11 9.42 10.90
N LEU A 6 13.25 10.35 11.28
CA LEU A 6 13.23 11.71 10.75
C LEU A 6 13.91 12.65 11.74
N ARG A 7 14.91 13.42 11.29
CA ARG A 7 15.55 14.44 12.13
C ARG A 7 14.85 15.78 11.94
N ALA A 8 14.75 16.56 13.01
CA ALA A 8 14.23 17.92 12.92
C ALA A 8 15.05 18.72 11.88
N LYS A 9 14.37 19.38 10.95
CA LYS A 9 14.99 20.21 9.90
C LYS A 9 15.13 21.67 10.34
N LEU A 10 14.25 22.09 11.25
CA LEU A 10 14.26 23.42 11.85
C LEU A 10 13.79 23.28 13.30
N ALA A 11 14.45 23.99 14.21
CA ALA A 11 14.01 24.17 15.58
C ALA A 11 14.49 25.50 16.13
N LEU A 12 13.68 26.15 16.95
CA LEU A 12 14.04 27.36 17.68
C LEU A 12 13.24 27.49 18.97
N SER A 13 13.74 28.29 19.91
CA SER A 13 13.01 28.66 21.12
C SER A 13 12.62 30.13 21.09
N VAL A 14 11.40 30.40 21.55
CA VAL A 14 10.88 31.75 21.77
C VAL A 14 10.65 31.96 23.26
N THR A 15 10.85 33.19 23.71
CA THR A 15 10.65 33.58 25.11
C THR A 15 9.91 34.92 25.20
N ASN A 16 9.10 35.08 26.24
CA ASN A 16 8.49 36.37 26.58
C ASN A 16 9.46 37.31 27.32
N TYR A 17 10.74 36.97 27.37
CA TYR A 17 11.79 37.89 27.77
C TYR A 17 12.14 38.86 26.63
N GLU A 18 11.88 40.14 26.83
CA GLU A 18 12.23 41.19 25.89
C GLU A 18 13.75 41.21 25.63
N ASN A 19 14.15 41.42 24.36
CA ASN A 19 15.54 41.52 23.87
C ASN A 19 16.34 40.24 23.57
N GLN A 20 15.80 39.01 23.68
CA GLN A 20 16.61 37.79 23.43
C GLN A 20 16.24 36.88 22.25
N ASN A 21 15.22 37.17 21.44
CA ASN A 21 14.91 36.30 20.29
C ASN A 21 16.07 36.19 19.27
N ASN A 22 17.02 37.14 19.26
CA ASN A 22 18.21 37.10 18.41
C ASN A 22 19.47 36.51 19.07
N GLN A 23 19.44 36.14 20.36
CA GLN A 23 20.64 35.75 21.14
C GLN A 23 20.63 34.29 21.65
N VAL A 24 19.53 33.54 21.51
CA VAL A 24 19.49 32.15 21.97
C VAL A 24 20.41 31.28 21.10
N ASP A 25 21.30 30.52 21.75
CA ASP A 25 22.20 29.57 21.07
C ASP A 25 21.36 28.59 20.23
N LYS A 26 21.48 28.70 18.91
CA LYS A 26 20.70 27.90 17.96
C LYS A 26 21.00 26.39 18.03
N ARG A 27 22.03 25.97 18.79
CA ARG A 27 22.38 24.56 19.06
C ARG A 27 21.55 23.96 20.19
N ILE A 28 20.89 24.78 21.00
CA ILE A 28 20.11 24.38 22.17
C ILE A 28 18.69 24.93 22.02
N ILE A 29 17.71 24.22 22.55
CA ILE A 29 16.35 24.70 22.70
C ILE A 29 15.94 24.65 24.17
N PHE A 30 15.07 25.56 24.56
CA PHE A 30 14.54 25.73 25.91
C PHE A 30 13.02 25.58 25.90
N ILE A 31 12.49 24.84 26.88
CA ILE A 31 11.06 24.73 27.13
C ILE A 31 10.77 24.84 28.63
N GLY A 32 9.63 25.42 28.99
CA GLY A 32 9.18 25.59 30.38
C GLY A 32 9.40 26.99 30.90
N ARG A 33 9.47 27.14 32.23
CA ARG A 33 9.50 28.45 32.90
C ARG A 33 10.63 28.57 33.91
N ASP A 34 11.33 29.70 33.92
CA ASP A 34 12.41 30.01 34.89
C ASP A 34 11.89 30.64 36.21
N GLY A 35 10.59 30.90 36.26
CA GLY A 35 9.88 31.58 37.34
C GLY A 35 9.29 32.92 36.89
N LYS A 36 9.95 33.59 35.94
CA LYS A 36 9.55 34.91 35.41
C LYS A 36 9.14 34.84 33.94
N HIS A 37 9.85 34.06 33.15
CA HIS A 37 9.72 33.98 31.70
C HIS A 37 9.36 32.57 31.24
N ASN A 38 8.52 32.51 30.20
CA ASN A 38 8.09 31.29 29.54
C ASN A 38 8.92 31.05 28.30
N PHE A 39 9.37 29.81 28.13
CA PHE A 39 10.16 29.34 27.00
C PHE A 39 9.38 28.26 26.28
N ARG A 40 9.23 28.43 24.96
CA ARG A 40 8.51 27.51 24.08
C ARG A 40 9.41 27.17 22.91
N SER A 41 9.36 25.93 22.45
CA SER A 41 10.18 25.51 21.31
C SER A 41 9.33 25.02 20.17
N LEU A 42 9.64 25.48 18.97
CA LEU A 42 9.02 25.05 17.72
C LEU A 42 9.98 24.12 16.99
N MET A 43 9.46 23.07 16.38
CA MET A 43 10.23 22.14 15.53
C MET A 43 9.46 21.82 14.27
N PHE A 44 10.18 21.53 13.19
CA PHE A 44 9.62 21.06 11.93
C PHE A 44 10.32 19.78 11.47
N PHE A 45 9.53 18.81 11.01
CA PHE A 45 9.99 17.54 10.47
C PHE A 45 9.60 17.43 9.00
N ASP A 46 10.53 16.95 8.18
CA ASP A 46 10.24 16.60 6.80
C ASP A 46 9.76 15.15 6.76
N THR A 47 8.49 14.96 6.36
CA THR A 47 7.83 13.65 6.34
C THR A 47 7.80 13.02 4.94
N SER A 48 8.50 13.60 3.96
CA SER A 48 8.47 13.11 2.56
C SER A 48 8.99 11.69 2.39
N CYS A 49 9.76 11.19 3.35
CA CYS A 49 10.28 9.82 3.36
C CYS A 49 9.27 8.79 3.88
N ILE A 50 8.16 9.22 4.51
CA ILE A 50 7.10 8.31 4.94
C ILE A 50 6.32 7.89 3.69
N PRO A 51 6.19 6.59 3.39
CA PRO A 51 5.45 6.13 2.22
C PRO A 51 3.99 6.56 2.25
N GLU A 52 3.45 6.90 1.09
CA GLU A 52 2.03 7.18 0.94
C GLU A 52 1.19 5.94 1.23
N SER A 53 -0.06 6.16 1.67
CA SER A 53 -1.03 5.10 2.00
C SER A 53 -0.60 4.12 3.10
N CYS A 54 0.51 4.37 3.82
CA CYS A 54 0.90 3.55 4.95
C CYS A 54 0.04 3.82 6.19
N THR A 55 -0.06 2.82 7.06
CA THR A 55 -0.65 2.97 8.39
C THR A 55 0.45 3.18 9.42
N ILE A 56 0.41 4.31 10.13
CA ILE A 56 1.36 4.57 11.23
C ILE A 56 0.99 3.68 12.41
N THR A 57 1.90 2.80 12.80
CA THR A 57 1.70 1.89 13.95
C THR A 57 2.20 2.51 15.23
N LYS A 58 3.32 3.25 15.17
CA LYS A 58 3.95 3.96 16.29
C LYS A 58 4.65 5.23 15.81
N ALA A 59 4.62 6.30 16.61
CA ALA A 59 5.51 7.44 16.40
C ALA A 59 5.97 8.05 17.73
N GLU A 60 7.27 8.27 17.89
CA GLU A 60 7.88 8.81 19.11
C GLU A 60 8.80 9.99 18.79
N LEU A 61 8.52 11.14 19.40
CA LEU A 61 9.44 12.26 19.45
C LEU A 61 10.50 11.98 20.52
N VAL A 62 11.77 12.05 20.13
CA VAL A 62 12.91 11.86 21.02
C VAL A 62 13.70 13.15 21.12
N LEU A 63 13.76 13.72 22.33
CA LEU A 63 14.53 14.92 22.67
C LEU A 63 15.69 14.54 23.58
N PHE A 64 16.89 15.07 23.33
CA PHE A 64 18.07 14.80 24.15
C PHE A 64 18.28 15.93 25.14
N LYS A 65 18.28 15.60 26.44
CA LYS A 65 18.40 16.56 27.54
C LYS A 65 19.84 17.05 27.65
N ILE A 66 20.00 18.34 27.85
CA ILE A 66 21.28 18.98 28.19
C ILE A 66 21.29 19.34 29.66
N LYS A 67 20.22 19.98 30.14
CA LYS A 67 20.14 20.47 31.51
C LYS A 67 18.71 20.54 31.99
N ASP A 68 18.48 20.06 33.20
CA ASP A 68 17.29 20.34 33.99
C ASP A 68 17.64 21.43 35.02
N PHE A 69 17.00 22.59 34.93
CA PHE A 69 17.28 23.69 35.86
C PHE A 69 16.53 23.54 37.19
N TYR A 70 15.53 22.66 37.25
CA TYR A 70 14.65 22.46 38.41
C TYR A 70 14.34 20.97 38.57
N SER A 71 15.35 20.14 38.78
CA SER A 71 15.24 18.66 38.76
C SER A 71 14.32 18.05 39.82
N THR A 72 14.04 18.78 40.91
CA THR A 72 13.12 18.36 41.96
C THR A 72 11.65 18.58 41.62
N GLN A 73 11.36 19.24 40.50
CA GLN A 73 10.00 19.51 40.05
C GLN A 73 9.57 18.48 39.00
N ASP A 74 8.37 17.95 39.17
CA ASP A 74 7.70 17.17 38.13
C ASP A 74 7.40 18.05 36.93
N LYS A 75 7.66 17.52 35.74
CA LYS A 75 7.50 18.25 34.47
C LYS A 75 6.64 17.43 33.53
N ILE A 76 5.62 18.07 33.00
CA ILE A 76 4.74 17.52 31.97
C ILE A 76 5.05 18.28 30.69
N ILE A 77 5.49 17.57 29.66
CA ILE A 77 5.63 18.12 28.33
C ILE A 77 4.28 18.14 27.64
N LYS A 78 3.94 19.27 27.02
CA LYS A 78 2.77 19.42 26.17
C LYS A 78 3.20 19.69 24.74
N ILE A 79 2.58 19.02 23.78
CA ILE A 79 2.91 19.09 22.35
C ILE A 79 1.66 19.39 21.55
N HIS A 80 1.69 20.47 20.78
CA HIS A 80 0.64 20.81 19.82
C HIS A 80 1.21 20.78 18.39
N ALA A 81 0.36 20.44 17.42
CA ALA A 81 0.70 20.60 16.01
C ALA A 81 0.50 22.05 15.55
N LEU A 82 1.48 22.60 14.82
CA LEU A 82 1.39 23.94 14.24
C LEU A 82 0.51 23.91 12.99
N LEU A 83 -0.29 24.96 12.81
CA LEU A 83 -1.14 25.15 11.62
C LEU A 83 -0.40 25.91 10.52
N ASP A 84 0.55 26.77 10.87
CA ASP A 84 1.24 27.66 9.93
C ASP A 84 2.75 27.75 10.18
N TYR A 85 3.49 28.11 9.13
CA TYR A 85 4.94 28.05 9.06
C TYR A 85 5.61 28.97 10.09
N PHE A 86 6.77 28.55 10.58
CA PHE A 86 7.62 29.37 11.46
C PHE A 86 9.03 29.49 10.88
N SER A 87 9.72 30.57 11.24
CA SER A 87 11.10 30.83 10.80
C SER A 87 11.93 31.43 11.93
N PHE A 88 13.20 31.74 11.68
CA PHE A 88 14.03 32.46 12.66
C PHE A 88 13.53 33.87 13.00
N LYS A 89 12.50 34.38 12.32
CA LYS A 89 11.82 35.64 12.65
C LYS A 89 10.65 35.45 13.63
N THR A 90 10.32 34.20 13.96
CA THR A 90 9.27 33.88 14.93
C THR A 90 9.77 34.23 16.34
N THR A 91 8.90 34.88 17.09
CA THR A 91 9.05 35.43 18.43
C THR A 91 7.89 34.96 19.29
N TYR A 92 7.93 35.22 20.58
CA TYR A 92 6.85 34.83 21.49
C TYR A 92 5.51 35.51 21.16
N ASN A 93 5.55 36.73 20.60
CA ASN A 93 4.35 37.52 20.30
C ASN A 93 3.75 37.21 18.91
N ASN A 94 4.45 36.48 18.06
CA ASN A 94 3.98 36.09 16.72
C ASN A 94 4.18 34.58 16.46
N ILE A 95 3.98 33.76 17.49
CA ILE A 95 3.92 32.31 17.34
C ILE A 95 2.76 31.97 16.37
N PRO A 96 2.98 31.12 15.36
CA PRO A 96 1.90 30.70 14.48
C PRO A 96 0.78 30.00 15.24
N ALA A 97 -0.44 30.05 14.69
CA ALA A 97 -1.54 29.28 15.24
C ALA A 97 -1.19 27.79 15.30
N TYR A 98 -1.69 27.12 16.33
CA TYR A 98 -1.54 25.69 16.55
C TYR A 98 -2.88 25.10 16.97
N GLU A 99 -3.00 23.79 16.80
CA GLU A 99 -4.21 23.05 17.09
C GLU A 99 -4.57 23.08 18.58
N SER A 100 -5.88 23.03 18.88
CA SER A 100 -6.36 22.95 20.26
C SER A 100 -6.13 21.57 20.88
N PHE A 101 -6.08 20.50 20.08
CA PHE A 101 -5.69 19.18 20.58
C PHE A 101 -4.20 19.17 20.93
N PHE A 102 -3.84 18.35 21.91
CA PHE A 102 -2.46 18.22 22.35
C PHE A 102 -2.18 16.83 22.90
N ILE A 103 -0.90 16.54 23.01
CA ILE A 103 -0.37 15.38 23.71
C ILE A 103 0.33 15.87 24.97
N GLU A 104 0.14 15.16 26.07
CA GLU A 104 0.90 15.38 27.30
C GLU A 104 1.62 14.11 27.74
N ALA A 105 2.83 14.26 28.27
CA ALA A 105 3.56 13.16 28.88
C ALA A 105 4.42 13.67 30.05
N PRO A 106 4.61 12.89 31.13
CA PRO A 106 5.59 13.21 32.14
C PRO A 106 7.01 13.05 31.58
N ILE A 107 7.93 13.93 32.00
CA ILE A 107 9.36 13.77 31.71
C ILE A 107 10.00 12.93 32.82
N ASP A 108 10.56 11.80 32.43
CA ASP A 108 11.36 10.95 33.31
C ASP A 108 12.76 11.54 33.52
N ASN A 109 13.01 12.18 34.67
CA ASN A 109 14.29 12.83 34.97
C ASN A 109 15.48 11.86 35.07
N SER A 110 15.26 10.54 35.18
CA SER A 110 16.33 9.54 35.23
C SER A 110 16.97 9.25 33.87
N LYS A 111 16.24 9.54 32.77
CA LYS A 111 16.71 9.30 31.39
C LYS A 111 17.37 10.52 30.80
N ILE A 112 18.38 10.30 29.95
CA ILE A 112 19.01 11.35 29.14
C ILE A 112 18.12 11.83 27.99
N THR A 113 17.09 11.06 27.63
CA THR A 113 16.10 11.40 26.61
C THR A 113 14.75 11.72 27.24
N ALA A 114 13.97 12.58 26.57
CA ALA A 114 12.53 12.67 26.75
C ALA A 114 11.87 12.07 25.50
N GLU A 115 11.07 11.04 25.69
CA GLU A 115 10.44 10.27 24.62
C GLU A 115 8.93 10.41 24.77
N VAL A 116 8.27 10.92 23.73
CA VAL A 116 6.84 11.25 23.78
C VAL A 116 6.16 10.60 22.58
N ASN A 117 5.12 9.82 22.84
CA ASN A 117 4.29 9.24 21.78
C ASN A 117 3.54 10.36 21.06
N VAL A 118 3.83 10.56 19.78
CA VAL A 118 3.21 11.58 18.91
C VAL A 118 2.48 10.97 17.73
N LYS A 119 2.08 9.71 17.84
CA LYS A 119 1.38 8.96 16.79
C LYS A 119 0.23 9.74 16.16
N ASP A 120 -0.64 10.34 16.98
CA ASP A 120 -1.84 11.01 16.47
C ASP A 120 -1.52 12.25 15.61
N ILE A 121 -0.46 12.99 15.97
CA ILE A 121 0.04 14.10 15.13
C ILE A 121 0.56 13.56 13.80
N VAL A 122 1.34 12.49 13.83
CA VAL A 122 1.98 11.92 12.62
C VAL A 122 0.96 11.26 11.70
N VAL A 123 -0.06 10.59 12.24
CA VAL A 123 -1.20 10.06 11.45
C VAL A 123 -1.85 11.20 10.67
N ARG A 124 -2.16 12.31 11.34
CA ARG A 124 -2.74 13.49 10.72
C ARG A 124 -1.83 14.19 9.71
N TRP A 125 -0.50 14.01 9.85
CA TRP A 125 0.43 14.44 8.82
C TRP A 125 0.36 13.56 7.58
N VAL A 126 0.22 12.24 7.73
CA VAL A 126 0.18 11.30 6.60
C VAL A 126 -1.15 11.35 5.87
N ASP A 127 -2.27 11.48 6.59
CA ASP A 127 -3.61 11.59 5.98
C ASP A 127 -3.90 12.97 5.34
N GLY A 128 -3.02 13.95 5.56
CA GLY A 128 -3.11 15.29 4.98
C GLY A 128 -4.03 16.27 5.73
N SER A 129 -4.69 15.85 6.81
CA SER A 129 -5.52 16.73 7.65
C SER A 129 -4.70 17.82 8.36
N LEU A 130 -3.41 17.55 8.63
CA LEU A 130 -2.44 18.54 9.07
C LEU A 130 -1.37 18.75 7.99
N LYS A 131 -1.51 19.85 7.24
CA LYS A 131 -0.58 20.20 6.16
C LYS A 131 0.81 20.55 6.69
N ASN A 132 0.88 21.34 7.76
CA ASN A 132 2.14 21.73 8.36
C ASN A 132 2.68 20.65 9.29
N LYS A 133 3.94 20.27 9.09
CA LYS A 133 4.67 19.23 9.83
C LYS A 133 5.45 19.79 11.02
N GLY A 134 4.98 20.94 11.51
CA GLY A 134 5.51 21.65 12.65
C GLY A 134 4.83 21.24 13.95
N ILE A 135 5.59 21.27 15.04
CA ILE A 135 5.08 21.13 16.41
C ILE A 135 5.60 22.27 17.29
N ILE A 136 4.86 22.57 18.34
CA ILE A 136 5.29 23.46 19.42
C ILE A 136 5.23 22.71 20.76
N LEU A 137 6.24 22.96 21.59
CA LEU A 137 6.54 22.26 22.82
C LEU A 137 6.55 23.21 24.00
N PHE A 138 5.93 22.78 25.10
CA PHE A 138 5.84 23.50 26.36
C PHE A 138 6.12 22.55 27.52
N LEU A 139 6.54 23.10 28.66
CA LEU A 139 6.38 22.41 29.95
C LEU A 139 5.34 23.16 30.79
N ASN A 140 5.15 22.75 32.04
CA ASN A 140 4.37 23.51 33.03
C ASN A 140 4.76 25.00 33.06
N GLU A 141 3.85 25.90 32.67
CA GLU A 141 4.09 27.35 32.68
C GLU A 141 3.58 28.02 33.99
N ASP A 142 2.94 27.25 34.87
CA ASP A 142 2.42 27.65 36.18
C ASP A 142 3.47 27.58 37.30
N LYS A 143 4.56 26.82 37.08
CA LYS A 143 5.66 26.63 38.04
C LYS A 143 7.03 26.65 37.36
N LYS A 144 8.10 26.71 38.16
CA LYS A 144 9.48 26.61 37.64
C LYS A 144 9.71 25.22 37.06
N SER A 145 9.99 25.16 35.77
CA SER A 145 10.05 23.90 35.00
C SER A 145 11.11 23.90 33.90
N LEU A 146 11.84 25.00 33.70
CA LEU A 146 12.77 25.17 32.57
C LEU A 146 13.72 23.97 32.38
N MET A 147 13.81 23.51 31.13
CA MET A 147 14.77 22.52 30.66
C MET A 147 15.42 22.95 29.35
N ALA A 148 16.66 22.51 29.15
CA ALA A 148 17.40 22.65 27.91
C ALA A 148 17.56 21.30 27.20
N PHE A 149 17.33 21.29 25.89
CA PHE A 149 17.52 20.15 25.01
C PHE A 149 18.42 20.53 23.83
N THR A 150 18.96 19.52 23.15
CA THR A 150 19.67 19.74 21.89
C THR A 150 18.73 20.24 20.79
N SER A 151 19.27 21.03 19.87
CA SER A 151 18.57 21.54 18.69
C SER A 151 18.97 20.80 17.41
N PHE A 152 18.29 21.10 16.30
CA PHE A 152 18.63 20.60 14.96
C PHE A 152 20.04 21.02 14.49
N ARG A 153 20.63 22.08 15.08
CA ARG A 153 22.01 22.53 14.81
C ARG A 153 23.05 21.99 15.78
N PHE A 154 22.68 21.08 16.69
CA PHE A 154 23.65 20.51 17.61
C PHE A 154 24.80 19.81 16.83
N PRO A 155 26.08 19.97 17.23
CA PRO A 155 27.22 19.48 16.45
C PRO A 155 27.20 17.97 16.24
N ILE A 156 26.80 17.22 17.26
CA ILE A 156 26.69 15.76 17.21
C ILE A 156 25.36 15.38 16.59
N ARG A 157 25.38 14.89 15.34
CA ARG A 157 24.17 14.56 14.56
C ARG A 157 23.25 13.58 15.27
N TYR A 158 23.80 12.57 15.95
CA TYR A 158 23.04 11.53 16.64
C TYR A 158 22.25 12.07 17.84
N LEU A 159 22.67 13.19 18.41
CA LEU A 159 22.00 13.86 19.52
C LEU A 159 21.03 14.95 19.06
N ARG A 160 20.71 15.06 17.77
CA ARG A 160 19.68 16.01 17.29
C ARG A 160 18.29 15.43 17.51
N PRO A 161 17.28 16.27 17.86
CA PRO A 161 15.90 15.84 17.98
C PRO A 161 15.45 15.01 16.77
N LEU A 162 14.79 13.90 17.05
CA LEU A 162 14.34 12.98 16.02
C LEU A 162 12.91 12.50 16.30
N LEU A 163 12.25 12.07 15.24
CA LEU A 163 10.97 11.41 15.25
C LEU A 163 11.20 9.99 14.73
N ARG A 164 10.96 8.99 15.57
CA ARG A 164 10.96 7.57 15.20
C ARG A 164 9.55 7.21 14.77
N VAL A 165 9.39 6.69 13.56
CA VAL A 165 8.09 6.31 13.00
C VAL A 165 8.14 4.85 12.57
N GLU A 166 7.26 4.03 13.12
CA GLU A 166 7.01 2.68 12.63
C GLU A 166 5.71 2.69 11.83
N TYR A 167 5.70 1.99 10.71
CA TYR A 167 4.56 1.94 9.83
C TYR A 167 4.35 0.53 9.24
N ALA A 168 3.14 0.28 8.79
CA ALA A 168 2.78 -0.87 7.99
C ALA A 168 2.32 -0.39 6.62
N MET A 169 2.88 -0.97 5.55
CA MET A 169 2.31 -0.78 4.23
C MET A 169 0.95 -1.47 4.17
N PRO A 170 -0.02 -0.89 3.43
CA PRO A 170 -1.26 -1.60 3.15
C PRO A 170 -0.86 -2.92 2.51
N GLN A 171 -1.40 -4.02 3.02
CA GLN A 171 -1.30 -5.28 2.31
C GLN A 171 -2.03 -5.05 0.99
N ILE A 172 -1.31 -5.12 -0.12
CA ILE A 172 -1.98 -5.35 -1.39
C ILE A 172 -2.75 -6.66 -1.14
N PRO A 173 -4.09 -6.70 -1.28
CA PRO A 173 -4.78 -7.97 -1.16
C PRO A 173 -4.07 -8.90 -2.13
N ASP A 174 -3.51 -9.99 -1.61
CA ASP A 174 -2.95 -11.01 -2.47
C ASP A 174 -4.09 -11.39 -3.41
N ILE A 175 -3.99 -10.98 -4.68
CA ILE A 175 -4.69 -11.69 -5.72
C ILE A 175 -3.99 -13.03 -5.69
N ILE A 176 -4.60 -13.98 -4.99
CA ILE A 176 -4.24 -15.38 -5.11
C ILE A 176 -4.53 -15.72 -6.56
N VAL A 177 -3.59 -15.45 -7.46
CA VAL A 177 -3.39 -16.29 -8.63
C VAL A 177 -2.98 -17.59 -7.98
N SER A 178 -3.92 -18.52 -7.90
CA SER A 178 -3.67 -19.85 -7.35
C SER A 178 -2.35 -20.36 -7.93
N ASN A 179 -1.56 -21.08 -7.13
CA ASN A 179 -0.44 -21.87 -7.66
C ASN A 179 -0.96 -23.03 -8.54
N GLN A 180 -2.02 -22.83 -9.31
CA GLN A 180 -2.54 -23.83 -10.22
C GLN A 180 -1.51 -24.03 -11.32
N THR A 181 -0.91 -25.21 -11.29
CA THR A 181 -0.03 -25.66 -12.36
C THR A 181 -0.93 -25.90 -13.58
N VAL A 182 -0.58 -25.36 -14.73
CA VAL A 182 -1.32 -25.59 -15.98
C VAL A 182 -0.77 -26.84 -16.64
N GLN A 183 -1.65 -27.74 -17.07
CA GLN A 183 -1.28 -28.91 -17.87
C GLN A 183 -1.86 -28.82 -19.28
N ILE A 184 -1.13 -29.38 -20.24
CA ILE A 184 -1.59 -29.55 -21.62
C ILE A 184 -2.17 -30.96 -21.72
N LYS A 185 -3.44 -31.07 -22.12
CA LYS A 185 -4.11 -32.34 -22.40
C LYS A 185 -4.48 -32.43 -23.87
N GLU A 186 -4.58 -33.66 -24.35
CA GLU A 186 -5.02 -33.99 -25.69
C GLU A 186 -6.12 -35.05 -25.60
N GLN A 187 -7.21 -34.85 -26.34
CA GLN A 187 -8.28 -35.81 -26.50
C GLN A 187 -8.54 -36.05 -27.99
N GLU A 188 -8.84 -37.30 -28.35
CA GLU A 188 -9.21 -37.65 -29.71
C GLU A 188 -10.68 -38.06 -29.77
N ALA A 189 -11.35 -37.69 -30.87
CA ALA A 189 -12.69 -38.13 -31.22
C ALA A 189 -12.69 -38.61 -32.68
N ILE A 190 -13.43 -39.67 -32.96
CA ILE A 190 -13.62 -40.16 -34.32
C ILE A 190 -15.11 -40.14 -34.60
N LEU A 191 -15.50 -39.43 -35.65
CA LEU A 191 -16.87 -39.30 -36.10
C LEU A 191 -17.07 -40.14 -37.35
N ILE A 192 -17.84 -41.22 -37.25
CA ILE A 192 -18.17 -42.13 -38.35
C ILE A 192 -19.68 -42.15 -38.53
N GLY A 193 -20.17 -41.92 -39.76
CA GLY A 193 -21.59 -41.86 -40.07
C GLY A 193 -21.86 -41.71 -41.57
N THR A 194 -23.09 -41.40 -41.96
CA THR A 194 -23.50 -41.31 -43.38
C THR A 194 -24.24 -40.02 -43.77
N THR A 195 -24.69 -39.23 -42.81
CA THR A 195 -25.41 -37.97 -43.08
C THR A 195 -25.14 -36.95 -42.00
N GLN A 196 -25.28 -37.37 -40.75
CA GLN A 196 -24.94 -36.58 -39.58
C GLN A 196 -24.39 -37.50 -38.49
N VAL A 197 -23.40 -37.01 -37.75
CA VAL A 197 -22.90 -37.66 -36.54
C VAL A 197 -22.45 -36.59 -35.54
N ILE A 198 -22.74 -36.83 -34.26
CA ILE A 198 -22.44 -35.90 -33.16
C ILE A 198 -21.55 -36.65 -32.15
N SER A 199 -20.51 -35.98 -31.66
CA SER A 199 -19.64 -36.53 -30.61
C SER A 199 -20.34 -36.54 -29.24
N ASN A 200 -19.73 -37.22 -28.28
CA ASN A 200 -20.00 -36.94 -26.87
C ASN A 200 -19.70 -35.47 -26.52
N SER A 201 -20.30 -34.97 -25.45
CA SER A 201 -19.99 -33.66 -24.88
C SER A 201 -18.70 -33.73 -24.05
N TYR A 202 -17.89 -32.67 -24.13
CA TYR A 202 -16.68 -32.47 -23.35
C TYR A 202 -16.90 -31.33 -22.36
N ASP A 203 -16.62 -31.55 -21.06
CA ASP A 203 -16.67 -30.48 -20.06
C ASP A 203 -15.42 -29.61 -20.17
N THR A 204 -15.64 -28.32 -20.43
CA THR A 204 -14.61 -27.31 -20.67
C THR A 204 -14.55 -26.28 -19.55
N SER A 205 -15.21 -26.51 -18.41
CA SER A 205 -15.27 -25.58 -17.26
C SER A 205 -13.90 -25.14 -16.73
N TYR A 206 -12.88 -25.98 -16.92
CA TYR A 206 -11.52 -25.78 -16.40
C TYR A 206 -10.49 -25.49 -17.50
N ILE A 207 -10.94 -25.34 -18.75
CA ILE A 207 -10.08 -25.08 -19.90
C ILE A 207 -9.84 -23.58 -20.03
N LEU A 208 -8.57 -23.21 -20.17
CA LEU A 208 -8.11 -21.84 -20.38
C LEU A 208 -8.14 -21.47 -21.86
N ASP A 209 -7.48 -22.30 -22.68
CA ASP A 209 -7.37 -22.16 -24.12
C ASP A 209 -7.36 -23.55 -24.77
N GLY A 210 -7.98 -23.70 -25.94
CA GLY A 210 -7.98 -24.97 -26.68
C GLY A 210 -7.96 -24.78 -28.18
N THR A 211 -7.33 -25.71 -28.88
CA THR A 211 -7.28 -25.80 -30.34
C THR A 211 -7.82 -27.14 -30.78
N VAL A 212 -8.72 -27.13 -31.76
CA VAL A 212 -9.25 -28.33 -32.39
C VAL A 212 -8.61 -28.52 -33.75
N VAL A 213 -7.99 -29.67 -33.97
CA VAL A 213 -7.46 -30.09 -35.27
C VAL A 213 -8.34 -31.20 -35.80
N ALA A 214 -8.93 -31.01 -36.97
CA ALA A 214 -9.79 -31.99 -37.60
C ALA A 214 -9.24 -32.42 -38.96
N LYS A 215 -9.24 -33.72 -39.22
CA LYS A 215 -8.85 -34.35 -40.47
C LYS A 215 -10.02 -35.14 -41.04
N ASN A 216 -10.34 -34.92 -42.30
CA ASN A 216 -11.28 -35.77 -43.01
C ASN A 216 -10.55 -36.98 -43.61
N GLU A 217 -10.82 -38.16 -43.07
CA GLU A 217 -10.32 -39.44 -43.55
C GLU A 217 -11.36 -40.19 -44.41
N GLY A 218 -12.51 -39.56 -44.66
CA GLY A 218 -13.52 -40.00 -45.60
C GLY A 218 -13.24 -39.52 -47.03
N THR A 219 -14.13 -39.93 -47.93
CA THR A 219 -14.06 -39.59 -49.37
C THR A 219 -14.92 -38.40 -49.75
N ASN A 220 -15.84 -37.97 -48.88
CA ASN A 220 -16.80 -36.90 -49.17
C ASN A 220 -16.46 -35.62 -48.39
N PRO A 221 -16.71 -34.43 -48.99
CA PRO A 221 -16.62 -33.17 -48.25
C PRO A 221 -17.57 -33.19 -47.05
N THR A 222 -17.06 -32.82 -45.88
CA THR A 222 -17.82 -32.86 -44.62
C THR A 222 -17.77 -31.51 -43.95
N GLN A 223 -18.93 -30.96 -43.59
CA GLN A 223 -19.03 -29.79 -42.74
C GLN A 223 -18.91 -30.23 -41.28
N LEU A 224 -17.86 -29.78 -40.61
CA LEU A 224 -17.66 -29.96 -39.18
C LEU A 224 -18.03 -28.67 -38.44
N THR A 225 -18.87 -28.78 -37.43
CA THR A 225 -19.30 -27.68 -36.57
C THR A 225 -18.97 -27.98 -35.12
N LEU A 226 -18.28 -27.05 -34.46
CA LEU A 226 -18.15 -27.03 -33.01
C LEU A 226 -19.40 -26.37 -32.44
N GLU A 227 -20.08 -27.07 -31.55
CA GLU A 227 -21.23 -26.55 -30.81
C GLU A 227 -20.86 -26.36 -29.35
N CYS A 228 -21.40 -25.31 -28.73
CA CYS A 228 -21.20 -24.98 -27.32
C CYS A 228 -22.53 -24.98 -26.55
N SER A 229 -22.45 -25.29 -25.26
CA SER A 229 -23.60 -25.34 -24.35
C SER A 229 -23.20 -25.01 -22.91
N ASN A 230 -24.12 -24.41 -22.15
CA ASN A 230 -23.92 -24.17 -20.71
C ASN A 230 -24.63 -25.21 -19.82
N ASP A 231 -25.65 -25.88 -20.36
CA ASP A 231 -26.54 -26.81 -19.63
C ASP A 231 -26.48 -28.25 -20.16
N ASN A 232 -25.68 -28.50 -21.20
CA ASN A 232 -25.57 -29.78 -21.92
C ASN A 232 -26.86 -30.20 -22.67
N LEU A 233 -27.84 -29.32 -22.79
CA LEU A 233 -29.15 -29.58 -23.40
C LEU A 233 -29.38 -28.67 -24.61
N ASN A 234 -29.13 -27.38 -24.44
CA ASN A 234 -29.28 -26.35 -25.47
C ASN A 234 -27.92 -26.05 -26.10
N TRP A 235 -27.82 -26.22 -27.42
CA TRP A 235 -26.56 -26.14 -28.17
C TRP A 235 -26.60 -25.01 -29.20
N ILE A 236 -25.50 -24.26 -29.28
CA ILE A 236 -25.32 -23.15 -30.21
C ILE A 236 -24.11 -23.44 -31.09
N ASP A 237 -24.23 -23.18 -32.39
CA ASP A 237 -23.10 -23.30 -33.33
C ASP A 237 -22.06 -22.19 -33.04
N ASP A 238 -20.80 -22.57 -32.83
CA ASP A 238 -19.68 -21.66 -32.58
C ASP A 238 -18.83 -21.44 -33.84
N VAL A 239 -18.19 -22.51 -34.32
CA VAL A 239 -17.31 -22.49 -35.49
C VAL A 239 -17.65 -23.64 -36.42
N SER A 240 -17.84 -23.34 -37.70
CA SER A 240 -18.05 -24.33 -38.75
C SER A 240 -16.99 -24.23 -39.83
N VAL A 241 -16.48 -25.37 -40.28
CA VAL A 241 -15.55 -25.49 -41.40
C VAL A 241 -15.98 -26.62 -42.32
N ILE A 242 -15.76 -26.46 -43.62
CA ILE A 242 -15.87 -27.55 -44.60
C ILE A 242 -14.50 -28.19 -44.75
N LEU A 243 -14.42 -29.51 -44.60
CA LEU A 243 -13.22 -30.33 -44.79
C LEU A 243 -13.39 -31.18 -46.05
N GLU A 244 -12.60 -30.90 -47.08
CA GLU A 244 -12.49 -31.77 -48.26
C GLU A 244 -11.83 -33.10 -47.91
N ALA A 245 -11.98 -34.12 -48.75
CA ALA A 245 -11.37 -35.43 -48.51
C ALA A 245 -9.85 -35.33 -48.33
N GLY A 246 -9.31 -35.90 -47.24
CA GLY A 246 -7.90 -35.83 -46.88
C GLY A 246 -7.45 -34.50 -46.24
N GLN A 247 -8.31 -33.48 -46.18
CA GLN A 247 -7.93 -32.16 -45.67
C GLN A 247 -7.83 -32.14 -44.14
N ILE A 248 -6.91 -31.31 -43.64
CA ILE A 248 -6.76 -30.96 -42.22
C ILE A 248 -7.09 -29.47 -42.05
N LYS A 249 -7.92 -29.14 -41.04
CA LYS A 249 -8.17 -27.75 -40.63
C LYS A 249 -8.08 -27.59 -39.12
N ILE A 250 -7.75 -26.37 -38.71
CA ILE A 250 -7.72 -25.94 -37.33
C ILE A 250 -8.98 -25.11 -37.05
N MET A 251 -9.62 -25.36 -35.92
CA MET A 251 -10.72 -24.56 -35.38
C MET A 251 -10.35 -24.09 -33.97
N VAL A 252 -10.64 -22.83 -33.67
CA VAL A 252 -10.45 -22.24 -32.34
C VAL A 252 -11.84 -21.86 -31.82
N PRO A 253 -12.28 -22.40 -30.66
CA PRO A 253 -13.54 -22.01 -30.06
C PRO A 253 -13.59 -20.50 -29.82
N LYS A 254 -14.70 -19.83 -30.17
CA LYS A 254 -14.86 -18.38 -29.95
C LYS A 254 -15.59 -18.08 -28.66
N TYR A 255 -16.43 -19.00 -28.20
CA TYR A 255 -17.24 -18.82 -26.99
C TYR A 255 -16.71 -19.65 -25.83
N TYR A 256 -16.62 -19.02 -24.66
CA TYR A 256 -16.41 -19.72 -23.41
C TYR A 256 -17.74 -20.36 -22.98
N SER A 257 -17.74 -21.68 -22.80
CA SER A 257 -18.92 -22.45 -22.42
C SER A 257 -18.53 -23.59 -21.49
N LYS A 258 -19.55 -24.19 -20.84
CA LYS A 258 -19.33 -25.32 -19.94
C LYS A 258 -19.09 -26.63 -20.70
N PHE A 259 -19.73 -26.80 -21.85
CA PHE A 259 -19.62 -28.00 -22.67
C PHE A 259 -19.43 -27.66 -24.13
N ILE A 260 -18.58 -28.44 -24.80
CA ILE A 260 -18.46 -28.43 -26.26
C ILE A 260 -18.76 -29.81 -26.84
N ARG A 261 -19.20 -29.87 -28.09
CA ARG A 261 -19.27 -31.10 -28.89
C ARG A 261 -19.04 -30.82 -30.36
N PHE A 262 -18.83 -31.87 -31.14
CA PHE A 262 -18.57 -31.80 -32.56
C PHE A 262 -19.72 -32.43 -33.35
N LYS A 263 -20.28 -31.68 -34.29
CA LYS A 263 -21.35 -32.09 -35.20
C LYS A 263 -20.79 -32.12 -36.63
N ALA A 264 -20.76 -33.30 -37.25
CA ALA A 264 -20.35 -33.45 -38.64
C ALA A 264 -21.55 -33.74 -39.53
N ASN A 265 -21.64 -33.05 -40.67
CA ASN A 265 -22.68 -33.23 -41.69
C ASN A 265 -22.02 -33.45 -43.06
N ALA A 266 -22.47 -34.46 -43.81
CA ALA A 266 -22.01 -34.69 -45.17
C ALA A 266 -23.09 -35.36 -46.02
N ILE A 267 -22.91 -35.33 -47.34
CA ILE A 267 -23.68 -36.16 -48.27
C ILE A 267 -22.86 -37.45 -48.49
N GLY A 268 -23.18 -38.50 -47.73
CA GLY A 268 -22.50 -39.79 -47.77
C GLY A 268 -21.59 -40.03 -46.56
N ASN A 269 -20.67 -40.99 -46.69
CA ASN A 269 -19.84 -41.46 -45.57
C ASN A 269 -19.02 -40.33 -44.95
N ILE A 270 -19.16 -40.19 -43.63
CA ILE A 270 -18.40 -39.32 -42.74
C ILE A 270 -17.33 -40.18 -42.06
N ASN A 271 -16.09 -39.73 -42.10
CA ASN A 271 -15.01 -40.27 -41.28
C ASN A 271 -14.07 -39.11 -40.91
N ILE A 272 -14.33 -38.46 -39.78
CA ILE A 272 -13.54 -37.32 -39.31
C ILE A 272 -12.78 -37.73 -38.05
N LYS A 273 -11.46 -37.58 -38.09
CA LYS A 273 -10.61 -37.66 -36.91
C LYS A 273 -10.41 -36.26 -36.33
N ILE A 274 -10.73 -36.09 -35.07
CA ILE A 274 -10.63 -34.83 -34.32
C ILE A 274 -9.64 -35.01 -33.19
N ARG A 275 -8.77 -34.02 -33.02
CA ARG A 275 -7.84 -33.90 -31.91
C ARG A 275 -8.06 -32.56 -31.23
N TYR A 276 -8.44 -32.60 -29.96
CA TYR A 276 -8.64 -31.42 -29.14
C TYR A 276 -7.49 -31.28 -28.16
N VAL A 277 -6.66 -30.26 -28.36
CA VAL A 277 -5.49 -29.95 -27.53
C VAL A 277 -5.82 -28.71 -26.71
N TYR A 278 -5.71 -28.79 -25.39
CA TYR A 278 -6.11 -27.70 -24.52
C TYR A 278 -5.27 -27.58 -23.26
N LYS A 279 -5.25 -26.37 -22.70
CA LYS A 279 -4.67 -26.05 -21.40
C LYS A 279 -5.77 -26.06 -20.36
N GLU A 280 -5.57 -26.80 -19.27
CA GLU A 280 -6.45 -26.76 -18.10
C GLU A 280 -5.63 -26.61 -16.82
N PHE A 281 -6.28 -26.18 -15.75
CA PHE A 281 -5.68 -26.18 -14.42
C PHE A 281 -5.52 -27.62 -13.89
N MET A 282 -4.38 -27.95 -13.30
CA MET A 282 -4.19 -29.18 -12.54
C MET A 282 -5.05 -29.14 -11.27
N HIS A 283 -5.77 -30.22 -11.02
CA HIS A 283 -6.50 -30.49 -9.78
C HIS A 283 -5.62 -31.29 -8.82
#